data_AF-A0A841BYA3-F1
#
_entry.id   AF-A0A841BYA3-F1
#
_cell.length_a   1.000
_cell.length_b   1.000
_cell.length_c   1.000
_cell.angle_alpha   90.00
_cell.angle_beta   90.00
_cell.angle_gamma   90.00
#
_symmetry.space_group_name_H-M   'P 1'
#
loop_
_entity.id
_entity.type
_entity.pdbx_description
1 polymer ?
#
loop_
_entity_poly.entity_id
_entity_poly.type
_entity_poly.pdbx_seq_one_letter_code
_entity_poly.pdbx_strand_id
1 'polypeptide(L)'
;MPAPDTVRVGGEIRDQLITLKRRTGVMNWNVLCRWALCRSLSEPTAPGLMPTSGDATVEMTWKTFAGPAGDIYWWLIKQHTRDLGLPLDEHTLSTQLRAHIVRGTQYLVGDQHMKDTQDLVALIKL
;
A
#
# COMPACT_ATOMS: atom_id res chain seq x y z
N MET A 1 -6.38 -12.63 13.78
CA MET A 1 -6.90 -11.29 13.46
C MET A 1 -7.54 -11.26 12.09
N PRO A 2 -8.82 -10.86 12.01
CA PRO A 2 -9.50 -10.57 10.74
C PRO A 2 -8.87 -9.33 10.07
N ALA A 3 -9.20 -9.10 8.80
CA ALA A 3 -8.83 -7.87 8.13
C ALA A 3 -9.50 -6.66 8.80
N PRO A 4 -8.90 -5.45 8.73
CA PRO A 4 -9.54 -4.26 9.27
C PRO A 4 -10.81 -3.92 8.47
N ASP A 5 -11.74 -3.19 9.08
CA ASP A 5 -12.91 -2.69 8.34
C ASP A 5 -12.52 -1.59 7.34
N THR A 6 -11.48 -0.82 7.68
CA THR A 6 -11.09 0.39 6.96
C THR A 6 -9.57 0.50 6.84
N VAL A 7 -9.10 0.92 5.67
CA VAL A 7 -7.73 1.32 5.40
C VAL A 7 -7.63 2.83 5.51
N ARG A 8 -6.70 3.29 6.37
CA ARG A 8 -6.41 4.71 6.58
C ARG A 8 -4.97 5.00 6.21
N VAL A 9 -4.79 5.95 5.31
CA VAL A 9 -3.47 6.42 4.88
C VAL A 9 -3.37 7.92 5.12
N GLY A 10 -2.22 8.35 5.65
CA GLY A 10 -2.02 9.71 6.11
C GLY A 10 -1.84 10.73 4.98
N GLY A 11 -1.86 12.01 5.35
CA GLY A 11 -1.60 13.14 4.44
C GLY A 11 -0.30 13.01 3.65
N GLU A 12 0.71 12.33 4.19
CA GLU A 12 2.05 12.22 3.61
C GLU A 12 2.08 11.67 2.18
N ILE A 13 1.09 10.86 1.79
CA ILE A 13 1.03 10.28 0.44
C ILE A 13 -0.09 10.84 -0.43
N ARG A 14 -0.93 11.76 0.05
CA ARG A 14 -2.07 12.26 -0.74
C ARG A 14 -1.61 12.93 -2.04
N ASP A 15 -0.64 13.82 -1.96
CA ASP A 15 -0.11 14.53 -3.12
C ASP A 15 0.67 13.59 -4.06
N GLN A 16 1.26 12.54 -3.49
CA GLN A 16 1.91 11.47 -4.25
C GLN A 16 0.88 10.67 -5.05
N LEU A 17 -0.25 10.29 -4.43
CA LEU A 17 -1.35 9.63 -5.13
C LEU A 17 -1.95 10.52 -6.21
N ILE A 18 -2.13 11.82 -5.97
CA ILE A 18 -2.58 12.78 -7.00
C ILE A 18 -1.59 12.82 -8.18
N THR A 19 -0.30 12.82 -7.89
CA THR A 19 0.75 12.75 -8.92
C THR A 19 0.65 11.47 -9.75
N LEU A 20 0.47 10.31 -9.10
CA LEU A 20 0.28 9.04 -9.79
C LEU A 20 -0.99 9.03 -10.64
N LYS A 21 -2.11 9.59 -10.17
CA LYS A 21 -3.34 9.72 -10.98
C LYS A 21 -3.07 10.50 -12.26
N ARG A 22 -2.36 11.63 -12.16
CA ARG A 22 -2.04 12.48 -13.31
C ARG A 22 -1.11 11.79 -14.31
N ARG A 23 -0.12 11.04 -13.82
CA ARG A 23 0.81 10.28 -14.68
C ARG A 23 0.07 9.10 -15.31
N THR A 24 -0.38 8.17 -14.47
CA THR A 24 -0.89 6.87 -14.91
C THR A 24 -2.32 6.88 -15.49
N GLY A 25 -3.11 7.93 -15.26
CA GLY A 25 -4.55 7.95 -15.60
C GLY A 25 -5.43 7.06 -14.71
N VAL A 26 -4.86 6.32 -13.75
CA VAL A 26 -5.62 5.48 -12.83
C VAL A 26 -6.35 6.35 -11.81
N MET A 27 -7.67 6.51 -11.97
CA MET A 27 -8.40 7.50 -11.18
C MET A 27 -8.72 7.08 -9.74
N ASN A 28 -8.74 5.78 -9.45
CA ASN A 28 -9.19 5.27 -8.17
C ASN A 28 -8.01 5.05 -7.21
N TRP A 29 -8.09 5.65 -6.01
CA TRP A 29 -7.04 5.53 -4.99
C TRP A 29 -6.80 4.10 -4.52
N ASN A 30 -7.84 3.29 -4.38
CA ASN A 30 -7.70 1.86 -4.02
C ASN A 30 -6.84 1.09 -5.02
N VAL A 31 -6.92 1.38 -6.32
CA VAL A 31 -6.10 0.72 -7.35
C VAL A 31 -4.63 1.10 -7.16
N LEU A 32 -4.33 2.39 -7.02
CA LEU A 32 -2.97 2.88 -6.79
C LEU A 32 -2.39 2.35 -5.47
N CYS A 33 -3.17 2.33 -4.39
CA CYS A 33 -2.73 1.79 -3.10
C CYS A 33 -2.46 0.28 -3.17
N ARG A 34 -3.19 -0.49 -4.00
CA ARG A 34 -2.89 -1.92 -4.25
C ARG A 34 -1.58 -2.10 -5.00
N TRP A 35 -1.34 -1.30 -6.05
CA TRP A 35 -0.04 -1.29 -6.74
C TRP A 35 1.10 -0.95 -5.78
N ALA A 36 0.93 0.08 -4.95
CA ALA A 36 1.89 0.46 -3.92
C ALA A 36 2.15 -0.68 -2.94
N LEU A 37 1.10 -1.29 -2.39
CA LEU A 37 1.22 -2.43 -1.47
C LEU A 37 2.04 -3.57 -2.11
N CYS A 38 1.68 -4.00 -3.32
CA CYS A 38 2.41 -5.07 -4.02
C CYS A 38 3.86 -4.69 -4.32
N ARG A 39 4.11 -3.47 -4.82
CA ARG A 39 5.47 -2.98 -5.09
C ARG A 39 6.32 -3.00 -3.81
N SER A 40 5.74 -2.58 -2.70
CA SER A 40 6.40 -2.60 -1.40
C SER A 40 6.66 -4.02 -0.90
N LEU A 41 5.72 -4.95 -1.03
CA LEU A 41 5.88 -6.34 -0.60
C LEU A 41 6.90 -7.13 -1.46
N SER A 42 7.16 -6.67 -2.70
CA SER A 42 8.20 -7.28 -3.55
C SER A 42 9.62 -6.97 -3.11
N GLU A 43 9.80 -6.01 -2.18
CA GLU A 43 11.11 -5.72 -1.59
C GLU A 43 11.42 -6.71 -0.46
N PRO A 44 12.67 -7.22 -0.36
CA PRO A 44 13.06 -8.16 0.68
C PRO A 44 13.15 -7.50 2.07
N THR A 45 13.25 -6.18 2.13
CA THR A 45 13.40 -5.43 3.38
C THR A 45 12.04 -5.00 3.93
N ALA A 46 11.95 -4.89 5.26
CA ALA A 46 10.79 -4.30 5.93
C ALA A 46 10.66 -2.80 5.59
N PRO A 47 9.43 -2.25 5.57
CA PRO A 47 9.24 -0.80 5.56
C PRO A 47 9.95 -0.15 6.74
N GLY A 48 10.50 1.05 6.53
CA GLY A 48 11.07 1.85 7.62
C GLY A 48 10.02 2.20 8.68
N LEU A 49 10.48 2.59 9.86
CA LEU A 49 9.61 3.09 10.93
C LEU A 49 8.80 4.29 10.42
N MET A 50 7.48 4.19 10.50
CA MET A 50 6.62 5.33 10.18
C MET A 50 6.44 6.20 11.42
N PRO A 51 6.45 7.54 11.27
CA PRO A 51 6.06 8.43 12.35
C PRO A 51 4.62 8.13 12.79
N THR A 52 4.36 8.27 14.08
CA THR A 52 3.02 8.17 14.66
C THR A 52 2.07 9.07 13.88
N SER A 53 0.96 8.48 13.44
CA SER A 53 -0.01 9.04 12.49
C SER A 53 -0.30 10.52 12.69
N GLY A 54 -0.09 11.35 11.65
CA GLY A 54 -0.88 12.55 11.45
C GLY A 54 -2.29 12.20 10.94
N ASP A 55 -3.17 13.19 10.84
CA ASP A 55 -4.56 13.00 10.41
C ASP A 55 -4.65 12.22 9.09
N ALA A 56 -5.42 11.12 9.09
CA ALA A 56 -5.68 10.34 7.88
C ALA A 56 -6.49 11.18 6.89
N THR A 57 -5.95 11.36 5.68
CA THR A 57 -6.62 12.15 4.62
C THR A 57 -7.19 11.28 3.51
N VAL A 58 -6.81 10.00 3.50
CA VAL A 58 -7.29 8.98 2.57
C VAL A 58 -7.88 7.83 3.39
N GLU A 59 -9.18 7.64 3.26
CA GLU A 59 -9.92 6.58 3.95
C GLU A 59 -10.76 5.79 2.94
N MET A 60 -10.74 4.46 3.06
CA MET A 60 -11.57 3.56 2.26
C MET A 60 -11.84 2.26 3.03
N THR A 61 -13.01 1.68 2.86
CA THR A 61 -13.30 0.36 3.46
C THR A 61 -12.33 -0.69 2.90
N TRP A 62 -12.00 -1.70 3.69
CA TRP A 62 -11.19 -2.84 3.22
C TRP A 62 -11.82 -3.53 2.01
N LYS A 63 -13.15 -3.64 2.00
CA LYS A 63 -13.90 -4.14 0.85
C LYS A 63 -13.62 -3.35 -0.43
N THR A 64 -13.60 -2.01 -0.35
CA THR A 64 -13.27 -1.15 -1.49
C THR A 64 -11.79 -1.24 -1.86
N PHE A 65 -10.89 -1.29 -0.87
CA PHE A 65 -9.46 -1.43 -1.08
C PHE A 65 -9.13 -2.73 -1.82
N ALA A 66 -9.49 -3.85 -1.21
CA ALA A 66 -9.01 -5.16 -1.59
C ALA A 66 -9.87 -5.83 -2.67
N GLY A 67 -11.18 -5.53 -2.70
CA GLY A 67 -12.13 -6.19 -3.58
C GLY A 67 -12.20 -7.70 -3.30
N PRO A 68 -12.37 -8.55 -4.34
CA PRO A 68 -12.47 -10.00 -4.18
C PRO A 68 -11.19 -10.66 -3.63
N ALA A 69 -10.04 -10.02 -3.77
CA ALA A 69 -8.74 -10.55 -3.32
C ALA A 69 -8.40 -10.19 -1.86
N GLY A 70 -9.42 -9.84 -1.06
CA GLY A 70 -9.28 -9.45 0.36
C GLY A 70 -8.40 -10.39 1.18
N ASP A 71 -8.71 -11.68 1.14
CA ASP A 71 -7.99 -12.67 1.94
C ASP A 71 -6.52 -12.80 1.53
N ILE A 72 -6.22 -12.66 0.24
CA ILE A 72 -4.85 -12.75 -0.29
C ILE A 72 -4.02 -11.57 0.23
N TYR A 73 -4.51 -10.34 0.07
CA TYR A 73 -3.79 -9.16 0.57
C TYR A 73 -3.58 -9.22 2.08
N TRP A 74 -4.58 -9.67 2.82
CA TRP A 74 -4.47 -9.78 4.27
C TRP A 74 -3.49 -10.87 4.70
N TRP A 75 -3.50 -12.01 4.02
CA TRP A 75 -2.57 -13.10 4.28
C TRP A 75 -1.13 -12.69 3.97
N LEU A 76 -0.88 -11.97 2.87
CA LEU A 76 0.45 -11.46 2.53
C LEU A 76 1.01 -10.53 3.63
N ILE A 77 0.19 -9.61 4.15
CA ILE A 77 0.61 -8.74 5.27
C ILE A 77 0.91 -9.55 6.52
N LYS A 78 0.05 -10.50 6.89
CA LYS A 78 0.27 -11.35 8.06
C LYS A 78 1.52 -12.21 7.93
N GLN A 79 1.75 -12.80 6.76
CA GLN A 79 2.91 -13.62 6.49
C GLN A 79 4.18 -12.77 6.58
N HIS A 80 4.23 -11.64 5.89
CA HIS A 80 5.38 -10.74 5.94
C HIS A 80 5.66 -10.26 7.38
N THR A 81 4.61 -9.88 8.13
CA THR A 81 4.75 -9.42 9.52
C THR A 81 5.29 -10.53 10.43
N ARG A 82 4.84 -11.78 10.21
CA ARG A 82 5.32 -12.96 10.92
C ARG A 82 6.80 -13.22 10.61
N ASP A 83 7.20 -13.08 9.36
CA ASP A 83 8.59 -13.30 8.93
C ASP A 83 9.55 -12.26 9.53
N LEU A 84 9.05 -11.08 9.89
CA LEU A 84 9.77 -10.06 10.67
C LEU A 84 9.82 -10.35 12.18
N GLY A 85 9.19 -11.43 12.65
CA GLY A 85 9.11 -11.77 14.07
C GLY A 85 8.23 -10.82 14.89
N LEU A 86 7.36 -10.05 14.22
CA LEU A 86 6.47 -9.09 14.87
C LEU A 86 5.15 -9.73 15.34
N PRO A 87 4.50 -9.18 16.38
CA PRO A 87 3.17 -9.60 16.80
C PRO A 87 2.14 -9.49 15.67
N LEU A 88 1.16 -10.41 15.64
CA LEU A 88 0.08 -10.41 14.66
C LEU A 88 -1.22 -9.83 15.24
N ASP A 89 -1.12 -8.86 16.14
CA ASP A 89 -2.25 -8.10 16.66
C ASP A 89 -2.73 -7.03 15.66
N GLU A 90 -3.90 -6.46 15.93
CA GLU A 90 -4.55 -5.47 15.06
C GLU A 90 -3.70 -4.23 14.85
N HIS A 91 -3.06 -3.73 15.90
CA HIS A 91 -2.27 -2.51 15.84
C HIS A 91 -1.02 -2.70 14.97
N THR A 92 -0.31 -3.81 15.18
CA THR A 92 0.89 -4.14 14.43
C THR A 92 0.56 -4.37 12.95
N LEU A 93 -0.45 -5.18 12.63
CA LEU A 93 -0.83 -5.46 11.25
C LEU A 93 -1.36 -4.22 10.51
N SER A 94 -2.13 -3.36 11.18
CA SER A 94 -2.61 -2.11 10.60
C SER A 94 -1.46 -1.14 10.32
N THR A 95 -0.49 -1.07 11.24
CA THR A 95 0.74 -0.28 11.05
C THR A 95 1.55 -0.79 9.86
N GLN A 96 1.74 -2.11 9.75
CA GLN A 96 2.47 -2.72 8.63
C GLN A 96 1.76 -2.48 7.30
N LEU A 97 0.44 -2.69 7.22
CA LEU A 97 -0.35 -2.41 6.02
C LEU A 97 -0.14 -0.96 5.54
N ARG A 98 -0.29 0.00 6.46
CA ARG A 98 -0.09 1.42 6.14
C ARG A 98 1.36 1.68 5.70
N ALA A 99 2.35 1.13 6.41
CA ALA A 99 3.76 1.33 6.10
C ALA A 99 4.12 0.82 4.71
N HIS A 100 3.57 -0.33 4.31
CA HIS A 100 3.76 -0.85 2.97
C HIS A 100 3.15 0.05 1.90
N ILE A 101 1.91 0.52 2.10
CA ILE A 101 1.25 1.43 1.14
C ILE A 101 2.05 2.74 1.00
N VAL A 102 2.52 3.30 2.11
CA VAL A 102 3.30 4.55 2.10
C VAL A 102 4.62 4.36 1.33
N ARG A 103 5.43 3.37 1.71
CA ARG A 103 6.69 3.06 1.03
C ARG A 103 6.49 2.78 -0.45
N GLY A 104 5.49 1.97 -0.79
CA GLY A 104 5.18 1.63 -2.17
C GLY A 104 4.79 2.85 -2.99
N THR A 105 4.00 3.76 -2.41
CA THR A 105 3.60 4.99 -3.09
C THR A 105 4.81 5.89 -3.37
N GLN A 106 5.73 5.99 -2.39
CA GLN A 106 6.98 6.72 -2.55
C GLN A 106 7.86 6.12 -3.66
N TYR A 107 7.96 4.80 -3.76
CA TYR A 107 8.66 4.14 -4.85
C TYR A 107 8.03 4.42 -6.21
N LEU A 108 6.71 4.29 -6.33
CA LEU A 108 6.01 4.53 -7.60
C LEU A 108 6.13 6.00 -8.05
N VAL A 109 6.06 6.97 -7.13
CA VAL A 109 6.22 8.39 -7.49
C VAL A 109 7.66 8.77 -7.79
N GLY A 110 8.60 8.18 -7.05
CA GLY A 110 10.04 8.39 -7.23
C GLY A 110 10.57 7.81 -8.53
N ASP A 111 9.88 6.83 -9.12
CA ASP A 111 10.21 6.28 -10.42
C ASP A 111 9.87 7.29 -11.54
N GLN A 112 10.90 7.76 -12.24
CA GLN A 112 10.78 8.71 -13.34
C GLN A 112 10.17 8.08 -14.61
N HIS A 113 10.21 6.75 -14.71
CA HIS A 113 9.62 6.02 -15.81
C HIS A 113 8.12 5.81 -15.63
N MET A 114 7.59 5.93 -14.42
CA MET A 114 6.16 5.76 -14.13
C MET A 114 5.30 6.89 -14.74
N LYS A 115 4.91 6.75 -16.00
CA LYS A 115 4.24 7.78 -16.81
C LYS A 115 2.87 7.36 -17.30
N ASP A 116 2.57 6.08 -17.39
CA ASP A 116 1.26 5.57 -17.79
C ASP A 116 0.93 4.21 -17.12
N THR A 117 -0.12 3.54 -17.59
CA THR A 117 -0.51 2.21 -17.07
C THR A 117 0.39 1.08 -17.56
N GLN A 118 1.08 1.22 -18.69
CA GLN A 118 2.02 0.23 -19.21
C GLN A 118 3.23 0.12 -18.27
N ASP A 119 3.70 1.25 -17.73
CA ASP A 119 4.79 1.27 -16.75
C ASP A 119 4.42 0.54 -15.45
N LEU A 120 3.16 0.61 -15.02
CA LEU A 120 2.67 -0.18 -13.88
C LEU A 120 2.75 -1.68 -14.19
N VAL A 121 2.28 -2.09 -15.37
CA VAL A 121 2.30 -3.50 -15.79
C VAL A 121 3.74 -4.02 -15.91
N ALA A 122 4.68 -3.19 -16.35
CA ALA A 122 6.09 -3.53 -16.48
C ALA A 122 6.77 -3.87 -15.13
N LEU A 123 6.17 -3.52 -13.99
CA LEU A 123 6.65 -3.94 -12.66
C LEU A 123 6.46 -5.44 -12.40
N ILE A 124 5.57 -6.10 -13.15
CA ILE A 124 5.33 -7.54 -13.02
C ILE A 124 6.48 -8.28 -13.71
N LYS A 125 7.34 -8.92 -12.91
CA LYS A 125 8.34 -9.86 -13.41
C LYS A 125 7.63 -11.20 -13.68
N LEU A 126 7.30 -11.48 -14.94
CA LEU A 126 6.84 -12.79 -15.40
C LEU A 126 8.00 -13.76 -15.57
#